data_AF-A0A512H992-F1
#
_entry.id   AF-A0A512H992-F1
#
_cell.length_a   1.000
_cell.length_b   1.000
_cell.length_c   1.000
_cell.angle_alpha   90.00
_cell.angle_beta   90.00
_cell.angle_gamma   90.00
#
_symmetry.space_group_name_H-M   'P 1'
#
loop_
_entity.id
_entity.type
_entity.pdbx_description
1 polymer ?
#
loop_
_entity_poly.entity_id
_entity_poly.type
_entity_poly.pdbx_seq_one_letter_code
_entity_poly.pdbx_strand_id
1 'polypeptide(L)'
;MSVVTVHEIERGIATLGSKGATAKAARLKVWLAGLLDGFGDRILGLDLQAAVLSGHLEARALAIGHAPGMADAMVAGIAKSHDLVVITRNGRHFQPFGIAVLSPEEAARRQEGNLEP
;
A
#
# COMPACT_ATOMS: atom_id res chain seq x y z
N MET A 1 7.16 1.60 1.31
CA MET A 1 5.97 0.85 1.79
C MET A 1 5.08 1.82 2.55
N SER A 2 3.75 1.73 2.50
CA SER A 2 2.89 2.64 3.27
C SER A 2 2.60 2.09 4.68
N VAL A 3 2.32 2.97 5.64
CA VAL A 3 1.81 2.58 6.97
C VAL A 3 0.47 1.84 6.90
N VAL A 4 -0.32 2.07 5.85
CA VAL A 4 -1.59 1.36 5.62
C VAL A 4 -1.34 -0.12 5.34
N THR A 5 -0.33 -0.45 4.52
CA THR A 5 0.06 -1.84 4.29
C THR A 5 0.55 -2.52 5.57
N VAL A 6 1.27 -1.79 6.44
CA VAL A 6 1.69 -2.31 7.75
C VAL A 6 0.47 -2.61 8.63
N HIS A 7 -0.51 -1.70 8.67
CA HIS A 7 -1.77 -1.91 9.37
C HIS A 7 -2.50 -3.18 8.88
N GLU A 8 -2.59 -3.40 7.58
CA GLU A 8 -3.26 -4.57 7.01
C GLU A 8 -2.57 -5.89 7.41
N ILE A 9 -1.24 -5.91 7.39
CA ILE A 9 -0.46 -7.09 7.81
C ILE A 9 -0.69 -7.37 9.30
N GLU A 10 -0.56 -6.35 10.16
CA GLU A 10 -0.79 -6.50 11.61
C GLU A 10 -2.22 -6.98 11.92
N ARG A 11 -3.23 -6.41 11.25
CA ARG A 11 -4.62 -6.86 11.38
C ARG A 11 -4.78 -8.33 11.00
N GLY A 12 -4.13 -8.77 9.92
CA GLY A 12 -4.13 -10.17 9.48
C GLY A 12 -3.48 -11.11 10.53
N ILE A 13 -2.35 -10.69 11.08
CA ILE A 13 -1.63 -11.42 12.15
C ILE A 13 -2.51 -11.54 13.40
N ALA A 14 -3.09 -10.42 13.86
CA ALA A 14 -3.97 -10.41 15.03
C ALA A 14 -5.20 -11.30 14.84
N THR A 15 -5.79 -11.27 13.63
CA THR A 15 -6.94 -12.11 13.27
C THR A 15 -6.60 -13.60 13.28
N LEU A 16 -5.40 -13.99 12.84
CA LEU A 16 -4.95 -15.38 12.94
C LEU A 16 -4.80 -15.83 14.40
N GLY A 17 -4.23 -14.95 15.23
CA GLY A 17 -4.08 -15.20 16.66
C GLY A 17 -5.43 -15.41 17.36
N SER A 18 -6.41 -14.54 17.09
CA SER A 18 -7.76 -14.66 17.68
C SER A 18 -8.52 -15.91 17.23
N LYS A 19 -8.19 -16.45 16.05
CA LYS A 19 -8.72 -17.73 15.54
C LYS A 19 -7.96 -18.97 16.03
N GLY A 20 -7.03 -18.83 16.97
CA GLY A 20 -6.29 -19.93 17.59
C GLY A 20 -5.02 -20.37 16.85
N ALA A 21 -4.67 -19.75 15.73
CA ALA A 21 -3.42 -20.03 15.00
C ALA A 21 -2.21 -19.30 15.61
N THR A 22 -2.03 -19.44 16.93
CA THR A 22 -1.11 -18.64 17.75
C THR A 22 0.36 -18.79 17.33
N ALA A 23 0.82 -20.02 17.05
CA ALA A 23 2.19 -20.27 16.59
C ALA A 23 2.49 -19.60 15.24
N LYS A 24 1.54 -19.65 14.29
CA LYS A 24 1.67 -18.99 12.99
C LYS A 24 1.68 -17.46 13.14
N ALA A 25 0.79 -16.93 13.99
CA ALA A 25 0.75 -15.49 14.27
C ALA A 25 2.07 -15.00 14.90
N ALA A 26 2.62 -15.74 15.87
CA ALA A 26 3.90 -15.40 16.49
C ALA A 26 5.05 -15.37 15.47
N ARG A 27 5.14 -16.37 14.58
CA ARG A 27 6.15 -16.38 13.50
C ARG A 27 6.01 -15.18 12.57
N LEU A 28 4.78 -14.82 12.20
CA LEU A 28 4.52 -13.66 11.33
C LEU A 28 4.84 -12.34 12.02
N LYS A 29 4.64 -12.21 13.34
CA LYS A 29 5.07 -11.03 14.10
C LYS A 29 6.58 -10.83 14.04
N VAL A 30 7.35 -11.89 14.26
CA VAL A 30 8.83 -11.83 14.18
C VAL A 30 9.26 -11.45 12.77
N TRP A 31 8.64 -12.04 11.75
CA TRP A 31 8.91 -11.69 10.35
C TRP A 31 8.61 -10.22 10.05
N LEU A 32 7.46 -9.71 10.48
CA LEU A 32 7.09 -8.32 10.26
C LEU A 32 8.06 -7.37 10.97
N ALA A 33 8.46 -7.66 12.22
CA ALA A 33 9.44 -6.85 12.93
C ALA A 33 10.76 -6.72 12.15
N GLY A 34 11.28 -7.83 11.62
CA GLY A 34 12.48 -7.81 10.77
C GLY A 34 12.28 -7.06 9.44
N LEU A 35 11.09 -7.16 8.85
CA LEU A 35 10.74 -6.40 7.65
C LEU A 35 10.73 -4.89 7.93
N LEU A 36 10.11 -4.45 9.03
CA LEU A 36 10.01 -3.03 9.41
C LEU A 36 11.40 -2.44 9.70
N ASP A 37 12.25 -3.18 10.40
CA ASP A 37 13.64 -2.81 10.65
C ASP A 37 14.43 -2.60 9.34
N GLY A 38 14.25 -3.51 8.37
CA GLY A 38 14.89 -3.38 7.04
C GLY A 38 14.34 -2.24 6.17
N PHE A 39 13.10 -1.80 6.39
CA PHE A 39 12.51 -0.68 5.63
C PHE A 39 12.86 0.69 6.22
N GLY A 40 12.99 0.81 7.55
CA GLY A 40 13.36 2.05 8.23
C GLY A 40 12.54 3.27 7.74
N ASP A 41 13.23 4.34 7.38
CA ASP A 41 12.63 5.60 6.92
C ASP A 41 11.89 5.51 5.57
N ARG A 42 11.88 4.34 4.90
CA ARG A 42 11.13 4.10 3.66
C ARG A 42 9.69 3.64 3.91
N ILE A 43 9.24 3.69 5.17
CA ILE A 43 7.82 3.55 5.54
C ILE A 43 7.16 4.92 5.46
N LEU A 44 6.29 5.10 4.47
CA LEU A 44 5.60 6.35 4.20
C LEU A 44 4.37 6.47 5.09
N GLY A 45 4.35 7.51 5.93
CA GLY A 45 3.23 7.85 6.80
C GLY A 45 2.02 8.42 6.05
N LEU A 46 0.87 8.43 6.71
CA LEU A 46 -0.29 9.23 6.31
C LEU A 46 -0.22 10.58 7.03
N ASP A 47 0.43 11.56 6.41
CA ASP A 47 0.46 12.93 6.92
C ASP A 47 -0.78 13.74 6.48
N LEU A 48 -0.83 15.01 6.87
CA LEU A 48 -1.94 15.90 6.54
C LEU A 48 -2.13 16.05 5.01
N GLN A 49 -1.05 16.16 4.24
CA GLN A 49 -1.13 16.33 2.80
C GLN A 49 -1.67 15.06 2.13
N ALA A 50 -1.13 13.90 2.50
CA ALA A 50 -1.57 12.61 2.02
C ALA A 50 -3.04 12.35 2.39
N ALA A 51 -3.49 12.74 3.58
CA ALA A 51 -4.87 12.61 4.02
C ALA A 51 -5.86 13.48 3.21
N VAL A 52 -5.48 14.74 2.92
CA VAL A 52 -6.29 15.62 2.06
C VAL A 52 -6.38 15.05 0.64
N LEU A 53 -5.25 14.59 0.08
CA LEU A 53 -5.23 13.99 -1.25
C LEU A 53 -6.05 12.70 -1.32
N SER A 54 -5.96 11.82 -0.31
CA SER A 54 -6.76 10.59 -0.26
C SER A 54 -8.25 10.89 -0.25
N GLY A 55 -8.70 11.87 0.54
CA GLY A 55 -10.11 12.25 0.60
C GLY A 55 -10.64 12.77 -0.75
N HIS A 56 -9.86 13.60 -1.45
CA HIS A 56 -10.22 14.06 -2.78
C HIS A 56 -10.25 12.92 -3.81
N LEU A 57 -9.31 11.97 -3.74
CA LEU A 57 -9.26 10.80 -4.61
C LEU A 57 -10.47 9.88 -4.39
N GLU A 58 -10.81 9.61 -3.13
CA GLU A 58 -11.96 8.79 -2.74
C GLU A 58 -13.28 9.42 -3.21
N ALA A 59 -13.47 10.72 -2.96
CA ALA A 59 -14.66 11.43 -3.39
C ALA A 59 -14.85 11.39 -4.92
N ARG A 60 -13.77 11.54 -5.69
CA ARG A 60 -13.83 11.41 -7.15
C ARG A 60 -14.18 10.00 -7.60
N ALA A 61 -13.59 8.97 -6.98
CA ALA A 61 -13.89 7.57 -7.32
C ALA A 61 -15.37 7.25 -7.04
N LEU A 62 -15.90 7.71 -5.90
CA LEU A 62 -17.31 7.55 -5.54
C LEU A 62 -18.24 8.25 -6.54
N ALA A 63 -17.90 9.46 -6.98
CA ALA A 63 -18.70 10.22 -7.94
C ALA A 63 -18.83 9.52 -9.31
N ILE A 64 -17.87 8.66 -9.67
CA ILE A 64 -17.91 7.84 -10.90
C ILE A 64 -18.38 6.39 -10.65
N GLY A 65 -19.06 6.14 -9.53
CA GLY A 65 -19.68 4.85 -9.22
C GLY A 65 -18.72 3.76 -8.71
N HIS A 66 -17.50 4.11 -8.31
CA HIS A 66 -16.51 3.17 -7.77
C HIS A 66 -16.37 3.34 -6.26
N ALA A 67 -16.38 2.22 -5.52
CA ALA A 67 -16.20 2.19 -4.06
C ALA A 67 -14.89 1.44 -3.69
N PRO A 68 -13.71 2.02 -3.95
CA PRO A 68 -12.42 1.38 -3.68
C PRO A 68 -12.11 1.25 -2.18
N GLY A 69 -12.77 2.05 -1.34
CA GLY A 69 -12.63 2.03 0.11
C GLY A 69 -11.45 2.86 0.63
N MET A 70 -11.54 3.17 1.93
CA MET A 70 -10.63 4.10 2.60
C MET A 70 -9.15 3.66 2.56
N ALA A 71 -8.87 2.36 2.69
CA ALA A 71 -7.48 1.87 2.71
C ALA A 71 -6.77 2.11 1.37
N ASP A 72 -7.41 1.74 0.25
CA ASP A 72 -6.86 1.96 -1.09
C ASP A 72 -6.75 3.48 -1.39
N ALA A 73 -7.72 4.29 -0.92
CA ALA A 73 -7.66 5.74 -1.03
C ALA A 73 -6.48 6.35 -0.25
N MET A 74 -6.21 5.88 0.97
CA MET A 74 -5.06 6.34 1.77
C MET A 74 -3.74 5.97 1.10
N VAL A 75 -3.60 4.75 0.58
CA VAL A 75 -2.41 4.34 -0.20
C VAL A 75 -2.25 5.23 -1.44
N ALA A 76 -3.34 5.53 -2.14
CA ALA A 76 -3.33 6.41 -3.30
C ALA A 76 -2.93 7.86 -2.94
N GLY A 77 -3.43 8.37 -1.81
CA GLY A 77 -3.07 9.69 -1.29
C GLY A 77 -1.59 9.81 -0.95
N ILE A 78 -1.03 8.81 -0.26
CA ILE A 78 0.41 8.73 0.04
C ILE A 78 1.24 8.64 -1.24
N ALA A 79 0.85 7.79 -2.19
CA ALA A 79 1.57 7.71 -3.46
C ALA A 79 1.54 9.05 -4.20
N LYS A 80 0.39 9.73 -4.19
CA LYS A 80 0.22 11.03 -4.86
C LYS A 80 0.98 12.16 -4.17
N SER A 81 1.09 12.18 -2.84
CA SER A 81 1.84 13.22 -2.11
C SER A 81 3.35 13.16 -2.36
N HIS A 82 3.87 11.98 -2.68
CA HIS A 82 5.29 11.74 -2.92
C HIS A 82 5.66 11.56 -4.40
N ASP A 83 4.72 11.80 -5.33
CA ASP A 83 4.89 11.54 -6.77
C ASP A 83 5.39 10.11 -7.10
N LEU A 84 4.89 9.13 -6.35
CA LEU A 84 5.28 7.72 -6.49
C LEU A 84 4.30 6.92 -7.36
N VAL A 85 4.80 5.77 -7.81
CA VAL A 85 4.03 4.75 -8.53
C VAL A 85 3.62 3.64 -7.56
N VAL A 86 2.34 3.26 -7.55
CA VAL A 86 1.87 2.11 -6.78
C VAL A 86 2.20 0.82 -7.52
N ILE A 87 2.97 -0.07 -6.88
CA ILE A 87 3.23 -1.41 -7.41
C ILE A 87 2.21 -2.38 -6.80
N THR A 88 1.37 -3.00 -7.63
CA THR A 88 0.34 -3.94 -7.17
C THR A 88 -0.02 -4.95 -8.24
N ARG A 89 -0.37 -6.18 -7.85
CA ARG A 89 -0.96 -7.17 -8.77
C ARG A 89 -2.40 -6.86 -9.12
N ASN A 90 -3.06 -5.98 -8.37
CA ASN A 90 -4.48 -5.71 -8.50
C ASN A 90 -4.75 -4.25 -8.89
N GLY A 91 -4.26 -3.86 -10.06
CA GLY A 91 -4.32 -2.47 -10.53
C GLY A 91 -5.74 -1.90 -10.61
N ARG A 92 -6.76 -2.74 -10.79
CA ARG A 92 -8.18 -2.34 -10.88
C ARG A 92 -8.67 -1.58 -9.64
N HIS A 93 -8.09 -1.82 -8.47
CA HIS A 93 -8.45 -1.11 -7.23
C HIS A 93 -7.98 0.35 -7.24
N PHE A 94 -6.89 0.63 -7.95
CA PHE A 94 -6.25 1.94 -7.98
C PHE A 94 -6.59 2.76 -9.22
N GLN A 95 -7.10 2.13 -10.29
CA GLN A 95 -7.54 2.81 -11.50
C GLN A 95 -8.51 3.97 -11.25
N PRO A 96 -9.54 3.86 -10.37
CA PRO A 96 -10.48 4.96 -10.13
C PRO A 96 -9.84 6.23 -9.55
N PHE A 97 -8.65 6.12 -8.95
CA PHE A 97 -7.95 7.27 -8.36
C PHE A 97 -7.13 8.06 -9.39
N GLY A 98 -6.87 7.51 -10.59
CA GLY A 98 -6.10 8.19 -11.63
C GLY A 98 -4.62 8.43 -11.25
N ILE A 99 -4.05 7.57 -10.41
CA ILE A 99 -2.63 7.60 -10.03
C ILE A 99 -1.81 6.67 -10.93
N ALA A 100 -0.47 6.80 -10.89
CA ALA A 100 0.42 5.89 -11.59
C ALA A 100 0.46 4.52 -10.89
N VAL A 101 0.24 3.46 -11.65
CA VAL A 101 0.19 2.07 -11.16
C VAL A 101 1.01 1.19 -12.10
N LEU A 102 1.76 0.24 -11.52
CA LEU A 102 2.44 -0.82 -12.25
C LEU A 102 2.16 -2.18 -11.62
N SER A 103 2.15 -3.21 -12.47
CA SER A 103 2.30 -4.58 -12.01
C SER A 103 3.74 -4.83 -11.54
N PRO A 104 3.99 -5.83 -10.67
CA PRO A 104 5.35 -6.22 -10.29
C PRO A 104 6.23 -6.57 -11.49
N GLU A 105 5.67 -7.21 -12.52
CA GLU A 105 6.38 -7.59 -13.74
C GLU A 105 6.75 -6.36 -14.59
N GLU A 106 5.86 -5.37 -14.67
CA GLU A 106 6.15 -4.10 -15.35
C GLU A 106 7.21 -3.28 -14.60
N ALA A 107 7.15 -3.26 -13.27
CA ALA A 107 8.15 -2.59 -12.44
C ALA A 107 9.55 -3.21 -12.59
N ALA A 108 9.64 -4.56 -12.62
CA ALA A 108 10.90 -5.27 -12.83
C ALA A 108 11.53 -4.92 -14.20
N ARG A 109 10.74 -4.97 -15.29
CA ARG A 109 11.21 -4.58 -16.63
C ARG A 109 11.70 -3.13 -16.71
N ARG A 110 11.06 -2.20 -15.99
CA ARG A 110 11.49 -0.80 -15.92
C ARG A 110 12.80 -0.62 -15.16
N GLN A 111 13.07 -1.44 -14.14
CA GLN A 111 14.36 -1.42 -13.45
C GLN A 111 15.48 -1.94 -14.36
N GLU A 112 15.23 -3.01 -15.12
CA GLU A 112 16.18 -3.56 -16.08
C GLU A 112 16.50 -2.56 -17.21
N GLY A 113 15.50 -1.87 -17.75
CA GLY A 113 15.70 -0.86 -18.80
C GLY A 113 16.38 0.44 -18.34
N ASN A 114 16.41 0.73 -17.05
CA ASN A 114 17.12 1.88 -16.46
C ASN A 114 18.58 1.56 -16.07
N LEU A 115 19.03 0.32 -16.26
CA LEU A 115 20.38 -0.14 -15.93
C LEU A 115 21.32 -0.22 -17.15
N GLU A 116 20.82 0.04 -18.36
CA GLU A 116 21.66 0.20 -19.56
C GLU A 116 22.05 1.69 -19.73
N PRO A 117 23.35 1.99 -19.90
CA PRO A 117 23.90 3.36 -19.90
C PRO A 117 23.56 4.19 -21.14
#